data_AF-A0A9E3JR95-F1
#
_entry.id   AF-A0A9E3JR95-F1
#
_cell.length_a   1.000
_cell.length_b   1.000
_cell.length_c   1.000
_cell.angle_alpha   90.00
_cell.angle_beta   90.00
_cell.angle_gamma   90.00
#
_symmetry.space_group_name_H-M   'P 1'
#
loop_
_entity.id
_entity.type
_entity.pdbx_description
1 polymer ?
#
loop_
_entity_poly.entity_id
_entity_poly.type
_entity_poly.pdbx_seq_one_letter_code
_entity_poly.pdbx_strand_id
1 'polypeptide(L)'
;MRSPAWLRDAMCRWVRRFDLDGMRFDDSDITPTDFLDEIRTALVAVRPDIALISQAYDEYHHVAACDLTYEGGTRETLRRIAQYWNEST
;
A
#
# COMPACT_ATOMS: atom_id res chain seq x y z
N MET A 1 -7.49 -14.95 -14.47
CA MET A 1 -6.05 -15.17 -14.24
C MET A 1 -5.90 -15.72 -12.82
N ARG A 2 -5.07 -16.72 -12.53
CA ARG A 2 -4.92 -17.22 -11.15
C ARG A 2 -4.04 -16.25 -10.37
N SER A 3 -4.45 -15.88 -9.16
CA SER A 3 -3.64 -15.03 -8.28
C SER A 3 -2.30 -15.71 -7.93
N PRO A 4 -1.19 -14.95 -7.84
CA PRO A 4 0.13 -15.53 -7.60
C PRO A 4 0.28 -15.92 -6.12
N ALA A 5 -0.20 -17.11 -5.75
CA ALA A 5 -0.14 -17.64 -4.38
C ALA A 5 1.27 -17.61 -3.75
N TRP A 6 2.32 -17.74 -4.56
CA TRP A 6 3.71 -17.70 -4.11
C TRP A 6 4.10 -16.37 -3.46
N LEU A 7 3.53 -15.24 -3.92
CA LEU A 7 3.86 -13.92 -3.39
C LEU A 7 3.28 -13.75 -1.99
N ARG A 8 1.99 -14.01 -1.86
CA ARG A 8 1.28 -14.02 -0.57
C ARG A 8 1.96 -14.94 0.45
N ASP A 9 2.35 -16.15 0.04
CA ASP A 9 3.01 -17.10 0.91
C ASP A 9 4.41 -16.61 1.34
N ALA A 10 5.15 -15.94 0.45
CA ALA A 10 6.42 -15.31 0.79
C ALA A 10 6.24 -14.18 1.81
N MET A 11 5.25 -13.32 1.62
CA MET A 11 4.93 -12.23 2.55
C MET A 11 4.58 -12.76 3.94
N CYS A 12 3.72 -13.79 4.01
CA CYS A 12 3.39 -14.46 5.27
C CYS A 12 4.63 -15.06 5.96
N ARG A 13 5.58 -15.63 5.20
CA ARG A 13 6.84 -16.12 5.75
C ARG A 13 7.70 -14.98 6.29
N TRP A 14 7.76 -13.84 5.64
CA TRP A 14 8.51 -12.68 6.11
C TRP A 14 7.94 -12.14 7.43
N VAL A 15 6.61 -11.98 7.53
CA VAL A 15 5.95 -11.56 8.77
C VAL A 15 6.30 -12.51 9.92
N ARG A 16 6.18 -13.82 9.72
CA ARG A 16 6.52 -14.80 10.78
C ARG A 16 8.00 -14.83 11.13
N ARG A 17 8.88 -14.75 10.13
CA ARG A 17 10.33 -14.95 10.31
C ARG A 17 11.01 -13.74 10.93
N PHE A 18 10.58 -12.55 10.55
CA PHE A 18 11.22 -11.29 10.90
C PHE A 18 10.37 -10.42 11.82
N ASP A 19 9.23 -10.94 12.27
CA ASP A 19 8.34 -10.29 13.24
C ASP A 19 7.84 -8.91 12.76
N LEU A 20 7.57 -8.77 11.45
CA LEU A 20 7.17 -7.50 10.85
C LEU A 20 5.78 -7.05 11.30
N ASP A 21 5.66 -5.82 11.79
CA ASP A 21 4.39 -5.19 12.19
C ASP A 21 3.54 -4.73 11.02
N GLY A 22 4.12 -4.66 9.82
CA GLY A 22 3.43 -4.12 8.67
C GLY A 22 4.20 -4.26 7.38
N MET A 23 3.52 -3.90 6.29
CA MET A 23 4.07 -3.87 4.94
C MET A 23 3.55 -2.66 4.18
N ARG A 24 4.40 -2.10 3.33
CA ARG A 24 4.04 -1.05 2.37
C ARG A 24 4.13 -1.62 0.97
N PHE A 25 3.04 -1.58 0.22
CA PHE A 25 2.95 -2.07 -1.15
C PHE A 25 3.37 -0.98 -2.11
N ASP A 26 4.41 -1.28 -2.90
CA ASP A 26 4.95 -0.40 -3.93
C ASP A 26 4.04 -0.44 -5.16
N ASP A 27 3.81 0.73 -5.78
CA ASP A 27 2.94 0.93 -6.96
C ASP A 27 1.64 0.11 -6.88
N SER A 28 0.95 0.17 -5.74
CA SER A 28 -0.18 -0.73 -5.46
C SER A 28 -1.38 -0.52 -6.40
N ASP A 29 -1.48 0.64 -7.07
CA ASP A 29 -2.53 0.96 -8.05
C ASP A 29 -2.45 0.12 -9.33
N ILE A 30 -1.31 -0.52 -9.62
CA ILE A 30 -1.20 -1.47 -10.74
C ILE A 30 -1.59 -2.89 -10.32
N THR A 31 -1.86 -3.11 -9.03
CA THR A 31 -2.25 -4.43 -8.50
C THR A 31 -3.76 -4.54 -8.43
N PRO A 32 -4.37 -5.61 -8.97
CA PRO A 32 -5.81 -5.83 -8.85
C PRO A 32 -6.28 -5.82 -7.38
N THR A 33 -7.37 -5.11 -7.09
CA THR A 33 -7.88 -4.93 -5.72
C THR A 33 -8.28 -6.25 -5.07
N ASP A 34 -8.86 -7.18 -5.84
CA ASP A 34 -9.21 -8.52 -5.36
C ASP A 34 -7.98 -9.29 -4.87
N PHE A 35 -6.84 -9.12 -5.53
CA PHE A 35 -5.59 -9.72 -5.09
C PHE A 35 -5.01 -9.03 -3.83
N LEU A 36 -5.20 -7.72 -3.68
CA LEU A 36 -4.84 -7.02 -2.43
C LEU A 36 -5.68 -7.51 -1.25
N ASP A 37 -6.97 -7.78 -1.46
CA ASP A 37 -7.87 -8.35 -0.45
C ASP A 37 -7.45 -9.78 -0.04
N GLU A 38 -7.04 -10.59 -1.02
CA GLU A 38 -6.47 -11.92 -0.76
C GLU A 38 -5.19 -11.84 0.09
N ILE A 39 -4.31 -10.87 -0.19
CA ILE A 39 -3.10 -10.62 0.59
C ILE A 39 -3.48 -10.20 2.02
N ARG A 40 -4.37 -9.23 2.20
CA ARG A 40 -4.85 -8.78 3.53
C ARG A 40 -5.38 -9.94 4.34
N THR A 41 -6.26 -10.75 3.73
CA THR A 41 -6.87 -11.92 4.38
C THR A 41 -5.82 -12.89 4.91
N ALA A 42 -4.80 -13.20 4.09
CA ALA A 42 -3.75 -14.12 4.50
C ALA A 42 -2.81 -13.52 5.56
N LEU A 43 -2.48 -12.24 5.45
CA LEU A 43 -1.61 -11.55 6.40
C LEU A 43 -2.27 -11.39 7.78
N VAL A 44 -3.56 -11.05 7.84
CA VAL A 44 -4.32 -10.95 9.10
C VAL A 44 -4.40 -12.31 9.81
N ALA A 45 -4.51 -13.40 9.06
CA ALA A 45 -4.46 -14.75 9.64
C ALA A 45 -3.10 -15.09 10.27
N VAL A 46 -2.03 -14.38 9.89
CA VAL A 46 -0.69 -14.51 10.49
C VAL A 46 -0.50 -13.55 11.67
N ARG A 47 -0.91 -12.28 11.50
CA ARG A 47 -0.79 -11.20 12.48
C ARG A 47 -2.06 -10.33 12.42
N PRO A 48 -2.99 -10.44 13.40
CA PRO A 48 -4.27 -9.74 13.34
C PRO A 48 -4.19 -8.21 13.34
N ASP A 49 -3.12 -7.66 13.90
CA ASP A 49 -2.84 -6.23 14.05
C ASP A 49 -1.84 -5.70 13.01
N ILE A 50 -1.61 -6.43 11.91
CA ILE A 50 -0.68 -6.01 10.86
C ILE A 50 -1.14 -4.72 10.18
N ALA A 51 -0.22 -3.76 10.04
CA ALA A 51 -0.48 -2.50 9.35
C ALA A 51 -0.10 -2.57 7.87
N LEU A 52 -1.05 -2.28 6.97
CA LEU A 52 -0.83 -2.29 5.52
C LEU A 52 -0.95 -0.90 4.91
N ILE A 53 0.06 -0.51 4.14
CA ILE A 53 0.14 0.80 3.49
C ILE A 53 0.18 0.63 1.97
N SER A 54 -0.76 1.26 1.28
CA SER A 54 -0.83 1.37 -0.17
C SER A 54 -0.03 2.58 -0.66
N GLN A 55 1.00 2.38 -1.48
CA GLN A 55 1.58 3.48 -2.27
C GLN A 55 0.72 3.74 -3.51
N ALA A 56 -0.51 4.14 -3.27
CA ALA A 56 -1.39 4.69 -4.29
C ALA A 56 -2.16 5.85 -3.67
N TYR A 57 -2.78 6.66 -4.53
CA TYR A 57 -3.72 7.70 -4.13
C TYR A 57 -5.18 7.23 -4.26
N ASP A 58 -5.37 5.93 -4.54
CA ASP A 58 -6.69 5.33 -4.72
C ASP A 58 -7.32 4.99 -3.35
N GLU A 59 -8.38 5.72 -3.00
CA GLU A 59 -9.12 5.54 -1.76
C GLU A 59 -9.83 4.18 -1.68
N TYR A 60 -10.12 3.52 -2.80
CA TYR A 60 -10.77 2.20 -2.80
C TYR A 60 -9.89 1.12 -2.17
N HIS A 61 -8.58 1.33 -2.09
CA HIS A 61 -7.68 0.40 -1.39
C HIS A 61 -7.96 0.33 0.12
N HIS A 62 -8.70 1.28 0.69
CA HIS A 62 -9.13 1.24 2.09
C HIS A 62 -10.30 0.32 2.37
N VAL A 63 -11.04 -0.09 1.34
CA VAL A 63 -12.31 -0.82 1.54
C VAL A 63 -12.06 -2.17 2.21
N ALA A 64 -11.12 -2.95 1.68
CA ALA A 64 -10.87 -4.30 2.17
C ALA A 64 -9.38 -4.66 2.30
N ALA A 65 -8.45 -3.86 1.77
CA ALA A 65 -7.04 -4.22 1.72
C ALA A 65 -6.16 -3.45 2.72
N CYS A 66 -6.07 -2.13 2.61
CA CYS A 66 -5.02 -1.31 3.24
C CYS A 66 -5.55 -0.34 4.29
N ASP A 67 -4.79 -0.18 5.38
CA ASP A 67 -5.17 0.74 6.46
C ASP A 67 -4.80 2.18 6.12
N LEU A 68 -3.76 2.39 5.31
CA LEU A 68 -3.28 3.70 4.85
C LEU A 68 -3.05 3.72 3.34
N THR A 69 -3.26 4.89 2.72
CA THR A 69 -2.86 5.22 1.35
C THR A 69 -1.89 6.40 1.39
N TYR A 70 -1.11 6.59 0.32
CA TYR A 70 -0.31 7.79 0.19
C TYR A 70 -1.21 8.97 -0.17
N GLU A 71 -0.78 10.17 0.17
CA GLU A 71 -1.45 11.40 -0.25
C GLU A 71 -0.55 12.11 -1.27
N GLY A 72 -1.07 12.29 -2.49
CA GLY A 72 -0.34 12.91 -3.59
C GLY A 72 -0.64 14.40 -3.78
N GLY A 73 -1.83 14.83 -3.36
CA GLY A 73 -2.35 16.18 -3.58
C GLY A 73 -1.57 17.25 -2.84
N THR A 74 -1.18 17.00 -1.59
CA THR A 74 -0.36 17.87 -0.75
C THR A 74 1.03 17.99 -1.33
N ARG A 75 1.65 16.87 -1.72
CA ARG A 75 2.97 16.88 -2.38
C ARG A 75 2.93 17.73 -3.65
N GLU A 76 1.91 17.53 -4.48
CA GLU A 76 1.76 18.28 -5.73
C GLU A 76 1.48 19.77 -5.49
N THR A 77 0.65 20.08 -4.50
CA THR A 77 0.34 21.47 -4.10
C THR A 77 1.58 22.20 -3.63
N LEU A 78 2.39 21.58 -2.77
CA LEU A 78 3.65 22.16 -2.30
C LEU A 78 4.64 22.40 -3.45
N ARG A 79 4.71 21.48 -4.42
CA ARG A 79 5.54 21.65 -5.63
C ARG A 79 5.08 22.85 -6.47
N ARG A 80 3.77 23.00 -6.69
CA ARG A 80 3.21 24.12 -7.45
C ARG A 80 3.48 25.47 -6.78
N ILE A 81 3.35 25.53 -5.46
CA ILE A 81 3.70 26.73 -4.69
C ILE A 81 5.18 27.07 -4.91
N ALA A 82 6.08 26.11 -4.74
CA ALA A 82 7.52 26.36 -4.93
C ALA A 82 7.86 26.81 -6.36
N GLN A 83 7.23 26.22 -7.38
CA GLN A 83 7.41 26.62 -8.78
C GLN A 83 6.96 28.06 -9.02
N TYR A 84 5.76 28.42 -8.56
CA TYR A 84 5.24 29.78 -8.67
C TYR A 84 6.18 30.82 -8.04
N TRP A 85 6.72 30.51 -6.84
CA TRP A 85 7.67 31.39 -6.17
C TRP A 85 8.96 31.59 -6.99
N ASN A 86 9.53 30.51 -7.53
CA ASN A 86 10.77 30.59 -8.31
C ASN A 86 10.61 31.35 -9.63
N GLU A 87 9.43 31.31 -10.26
CA GLU A 87 9.15 32.04 -11.51
C GLU A 87 8.81 33.52 -11.28
N SER A 88 8.47 33.89 -10.03
CA SER A 88 8.07 35.26 -9.65
C SER A 88 9.23 36.12 -9.14
N THR A 89 10.43 35.56 -9.01
CA THR A 89 11.70 36.22 -8.60
C THR A 89 12.72 36.19 -9.73
#